data_AF-A0A3Q0T3F8-F1
#
_entry.id   AF-A0A3Q0T3F8-F1
#
_cell.length_a   1.000
_cell.length_b   1.000
_cell.length_c   1.000
_cell.angle_alpha   90.00
_cell.angle_beta   90.00
_cell.angle_gamma   90.00
#
_symmetry.space_group_name_H-M   'P 1'
#
loop_
_entity.id
_entity.type
_entity.pdbx_description
1 polymer ?
#
loop_
_entity_poly.entity_id
_entity_poly.type
_entity_poly.pdbx_seq_one_letter_code
_entity_poly.pdbx_strand_id
1 'polypeptide(L)'
;MGTAGEDLLVTLQILPGFFSNCLFLALYDSVVLVKRVVSLLSCSRSAGCGEWRRMLTSAGLRSVWNSFLLDAYKQVKLGCEAPNSKVVKVPDGPRWSSTIRIQNGGECRLLDFESSDRPLVVNFGSATPPFISHLPAFRQLVEDFSDVADFLLVYIDEAHPSDGWVAPPMGPCSFNFRKHQNLEERLGAARKLTEHFSLPPQCQLVADCMDNNANVAYGVSYERVCIVQQKKIAYLGGKGPFFYNLKDVRQWLEQSYGRR
;
A
#
# COMPACT_ATOMS: atom_id res chain seq x y z
N MET A 1 1.23 -18.05 -30.51
CA MET A 1 -0.19 -18.46 -30.38
C MET A 1 -0.56 -18.88 -28.94
N GLY A 2 0.15 -18.45 -27.89
CA GLY A 2 -0.15 -18.83 -26.48
C GLY A 2 -0.76 -17.73 -25.60
N THR A 3 -0.68 -16.45 -26.00
CA THR A 3 -0.99 -15.31 -25.13
C THR A 3 -2.49 -15.10 -24.90
N ALA A 4 -3.33 -15.33 -25.91
CA ALA A 4 -4.78 -15.10 -25.80
C ALA A 4 -5.48 -16.06 -24.82
N GLY A 5 -4.95 -17.28 -24.65
CA GLY A 5 -5.49 -18.27 -23.71
C GLY A 5 -5.15 -17.95 -22.26
N GLU A 6 -3.91 -17.51 -22.01
CA GLU A 6 -3.44 -17.08 -20.69
C GLU A 6 -4.18 -15.82 -20.23
N ASP A 7 -4.33 -14.83 -21.11
CA ASP A 7 -5.06 -13.59 -20.80
C ASP A 7 -6.55 -13.85 -20.52
N LEU A 8 -7.17 -14.81 -21.24
CA LEU A 8 -8.55 -15.22 -20.97
C LEU A 8 -8.67 -15.92 -19.61
N LEU A 9 -7.73 -16.79 -19.26
CA LEU A 9 -7.73 -17.48 -17.97
C LEU A 9 -7.57 -16.50 -16.80
N VAL A 10 -6.61 -15.57 -16.92
CA VAL A 10 -6.40 -14.50 -15.93
C VAL A 10 -7.67 -13.66 -15.79
N THR A 11 -8.29 -13.28 -16.91
CA THR A 11 -9.55 -12.53 -16.92
C THR A 11 -10.64 -13.29 -16.16
N LEU A 12 -10.83 -14.59 -16.44
CA LEU A 12 -11.83 -15.43 -15.77
C LEU A 12 -11.58 -15.56 -14.27
N GLN A 13 -10.33 -15.57 -13.82
CA GLN A 13 -9.98 -15.59 -12.40
C GLN A 13 -10.26 -14.25 -11.69
N ILE A 14 -10.10 -13.13 -12.41
CA ILE A 14 -10.31 -11.78 -11.86
C ILE A 14 -11.80 -11.45 -11.73
N LEU A 15 -12.64 -11.88 -12.69
CA LEU A 15 -14.04 -11.46 -12.78
C LEU A 15 -14.85 -11.61 -11.48
N PRO A 16 -14.80 -12.75 -10.75
CA PRO A 16 -15.57 -12.90 -9.51
C PRO A 16 -15.20 -11.84 -8.46
N GLY A 17 -13.89 -11.60 -8.27
CA GLY A 17 -13.40 -10.59 -7.34
C GLY A 17 -13.78 -9.18 -7.77
N PHE A 18 -13.66 -8.88 -9.07
CA PHE A 18 -14.04 -7.60 -9.65
C PHE A 18 -15.53 -7.30 -9.46
N PHE A 19 -16.42 -8.23 -9.82
CA PHE A 19 -17.87 -8.03 -9.66
C PHE A 19 -18.30 -7.93 -8.21
N SER A 20 -17.68 -8.69 -7.30
CA SER A 20 -17.92 -8.56 -5.86
C SER A 20 -17.58 -7.15 -5.34
N ASN A 21 -16.44 -6.59 -5.77
CA ASN A 21 -16.07 -5.21 -5.45
C ASN A 21 -17.06 -4.20 -6.04
N CYS A 22 -17.51 -4.40 -7.29
CA CYS A 22 -18.51 -3.55 -7.92
C CYS A 22 -19.84 -3.55 -7.15
N LEU A 23 -20.28 -4.74 -6.70
CA LEU A 23 -21.47 -4.91 -5.89
C LEU A 23 -21.33 -4.20 -4.54
N PHE A 24 -20.17 -4.33 -3.88
CA PHE A 24 -19.88 -3.62 -2.63
C PHE A 24 -19.98 -2.10 -2.81
N LEU A 25 -19.39 -1.54 -3.86
CA LEU A 25 -19.46 -0.10 -4.16
C LEU A 25 -20.90 0.33 -4.47
N ALA A 26 -21.67 -0.49 -5.20
CA ALA A 26 -23.08 -0.22 -5.48
C ALA A 26 -23.91 -0.17 -4.19
N LEU A 27 -23.73 -1.16 -3.30
CA LEU A 27 -24.41 -1.21 -2.02
C LEU A 27 -24.03 -0.03 -1.12
N TYR A 28 -22.74 0.33 -1.08
CA TYR A 28 -22.27 1.50 -0.34
C TYR A 28 -22.97 2.78 -0.82
N ASP A 29 -22.96 3.04 -2.14
CA ASP A 29 -23.61 4.20 -2.73
C ASP A 29 -25.12 4.22 -2.43
N SER A 30 -25.80 3.06 -2.51
CA SER A 30 -27.21 2.92 -2.16
C SER A 30 -27.49 3.25 -0.69
N VAL A 31 -26.70 2.74 0.24
CA VAL A 31 -26.86 3.02 1.68
C VAL A 31 -26.62 4.49 1.99
N VAL A 32 -25.59 5.11 1.40
CA VAL A 32 -25.32 6.54 1.58
C VAL A 32 -26.44 7.41 1.02
N LEU A 33 -27.00 7.02 -0.14
CA LEU A 33 -28.15 7.70 -0.74
C LEU A 33 -29.39 7.59 0.15
N VAL A 34 -29.70 6.40 0.67
CA VAL A 34 -30.82 6.20 1.60
C VAL A 34 -30.63 7.03 2.88
N LYS A 35 -29.44 7.03 3.49
CA LYS A 35 -29.14 7.87 4.67
C LYS A 35 -29.39 9.35 4.41
N ARG A 36 -29.05 9.84 3.22
CA ARG A 36 -29.32 11.23 2.82
C ARG A 36 -30.80 11.51 2.65
N VAL A 37 -31.53 10.63 1.95
CA VAL A 37 -32.99 10.77 1.77
C VAL A 37 -33.68 10.81 3.13
N VAL A 38 -33.30 9.91 4.05
CA VAL A 38 -33.82 9.91 5.43
C VAL A 38 -33.49 11.23 6.15
N SER A 39 -32.23 11.69 6.11
CA SER A 39 -31.82 12.95 6.73
C SER A 39 -32.59 14.17 6.20
N LEU A 40 -32.81 14.24 4.88
CA LEU A 40 -33.60 15.29 4.24
C LEU A 40 -35.07 15.25 4.66
N LEU A 41 -35.67 14.06 4.76
CA LEU A 41 -37.05 13.88 5.20
C LEU A 41 -37.23 14.16 6.70
N SER A 42 -36.19 13.99 7.53
CA SER A 42 -36.24 14.22 8.98
C SER A 42 -36.11 15.69 9.42
N CYS A 43 -36.07 16.66 8.49
CA CYS A 43 -36.12 18.11 8.77
C CYS A 43 -35.15 18.63 9.86
N SER A 44 -33.94 18.05 9.99
CA SER A 44 -32.86 18.70 10.74
C SER A 44 -32.02 19.55 9.78
N ARG A 45 -32.33 20.86 9.69
CA ARG A 45 -31.45 21.86 9.07
C ARG A 45 -30.27 22.15 10.00
N SER A 46 -29.39 21.19 10.26
CA SER A 46 -28.04 21.46 10.75
C SER A 46 -27.16 20.22 10.69
N ALA A 47 -26.32 20.16 9.67
CA ALA A 47 -24.92 19.73 9.73
C ALA A 47 -24.41 19.69 8.28
N GLY A 48 -23.30 20.38 8.02
CA GLY A 48 -22.76 20.65 6.68
C GLY A 48 -22.84 19.44 5.75
N CYS A 49 -23.48 19.64 4.59
CA CYS A 49 -23.50 18.67 3.51
C CYS A 49 -22.06 18.55 2.98
N GLY A 50 -21.28 17.64 3.56
CA GLY A 50 -20.04 17.19 2.95
C GLY A 50 -20.36 16.73 1.53
N GLU A 51 -19.54 17.16 0.57
CA GLU A 51 -19.70 16.85 -0.85
C GLU A 51 -19.86 15.32 -1.00
N TRP A 52 -21.02 14.87 -1.47
CA TRP A 52 -21.21 13.46 -1.77
C TRP A 52 -20.40 13.12 -3.00
N ARG A 53 -19.57 12.10 -2.91
CA ARG A 53 -18.95 11.50 -4.09
C ARG A 53 -19.39 10.06 -4.18
N ARG A 54 -20.08 9.75 -5.28
CA ARG A 54 -20.40 8.38 -5.67
C ARG A 54 -19.09 7.60 -5.81
N MET A 55 -19.02 6.42 -5.20
CA MET A 55 -17.83 5.58 -5.33
C MET A 55 -17.87 4.71 -6.58
N LEU A 56 -19.04 4.21 -6.97
CA LEU A 56 -19.22 3.46 -8.21
C LEU A 56 -19.20 4.42 -9.41
N THR A 57 -18.00 4.68 -9.91
CA THR A 57 -17.73 5.52 -11.08
C THR A 57 -16.91 4.74 -12.10
N SER A 58 -16.86 5.20 -13.35
CA SER A 58 -15.98 4.60 -14.37
C SER A 58 -14.51 4.64 -13.97
N ALA A 59 -14.07 5.70 -13.28
CA ALA A 59 -12.73 5.80 -12.71
C ALA A 59 -12.49 4.76 -11.61
N GLY A 60 -13.45 4.57 -10.70
CA GLY A 60 -13.39 3.55 -9.66
C GLY A 60 -13.36 2.13 -10.22
N LEU A 61 -14.22 1.82 -11.20
CA LEU A 61 -14.21 0.53 -11.89
C LEU A 61 -12.86 0.26 -12.57
N ARG A 62 -12.28 1.25 -13.25
CA ARG A 62 -10.96 1.13 -13.85
C ARG A 62 -9.86 0.92 -12.81
N SER A 63 -9.92 1.64 -11.68
CA SER A 63 -8.99 1.47 -10.56
C SER A 63 -9.06 0.05 -9.99
N VAL A 64 -10.27 -0.46 -9.70
CA VAL A 64 -10.47 -1.82 -9.21
C VAL A 64 -10.00 -2.85 -10.24
N TRP A 65 -10.32 -2.70 -11.52
CA TRP A 65 -9.85 -3.61 -12.57
C TRP A 65 -8.32 -3.66 -12.65
N ASN A 66 -7.68 -2.48 -12.71
CA ASN A 66 -6.23 -2.36 -12.75
C ASN A 66 -5.59 -2.96 -11.48
N SER A 67 -6.24 -2.84 -10.33
CA SER A 67 -5.79 -3.45 -9.08
C SER A 67 -5.67 -4.98 -9.18
N PHE A 68 -6.62 -5.63 -9.87
CA PHE A 68 -6.62 -7.07 -10.05
C PHE A 68 -5.62 -7.52 -11.12
N LEU A 69 -5.51 -6.78 -12.23
CA LEU A 69 -4.48 -7.05 -13.24
C LEU A 69 -3.08 -6.97 -12.63
N LEU A 70 -2.81 -5.91 -11.85
CA LEU A 70 -1.54 -5.71 -11.18
C LEU A 70 -1.19 -6.88 -10.24
N ASP A 71 -2.18 -7.40 -9.51
CA ASP A 71 -1.97 -8.56 -8.64
C ASP A 71 -1.81 -9.88 -9.41
N ALA A 72 -2.51 -10.05 -10.54
CA ALA A 72 -2.41 -11.26 -11.35
C ALA A 72 -1.05 -11.38 -12.05
N TYR A 73 -0.50 -10.26 -12.55
CA TYR A 73 0.78 -10.22 -13.25
C TYR A 73 1.99 -9.93 -12.33
N LYS A 74 1.81 -10.01 -11.01
CA LYS A 74 2.91 -9.79 -10.06
C LYS A 74 4.04 -10.80 -10.28
N GLN A 75 5.29 -10.33 -10.14
CA GLN A 75 6.47 -11.17 -10.28
C GLN A 75 6.77 -11.93 -8.98
N VAL A 76 6.44 -11.32 -7.84
CA VAL A 76 6.68 -11.88 -6.52
C VAL A 76 5.84 -13.14 -6.27
N LYS A 77 6.49 -14.19 -5.76
CA LYS A 77 5.87 -15.46 -5.39
C LYS A 77 6.43 -15.96 -4.06
N LEU A 78 5.57 -16.53 -3.22
CA LEU A 78 5.97 -17.10 -1.95
C LEU A 78 7.02 -18.21 -2.17
N GLY A 79 8.11 -18.19 -1.40
CA GLY A 79 9.22 -19.15 -1.48
C GLY A 79 10.21 -18.91 -2.64
N CYS A 80 9.91 -18.02 -3.58
CA CYS A 80 10.81 -17.66 -4.67
C CYS A 80 11.73 -16.50 -4.29
N GLU A 81 12.71 -16.20 -5.15
CA GLU A 81 13.56 -15.03 -5.00
C GLU A 81 12.74 -13.73 -5.01
N ALA A 82 13.10 -12.82 -4.12
CA ALA A 82 12.45 -11.52 -3.97
C ALA A 82 12.89 -10.58 -5.11
N PRO A 83 11.95 -9.94 -5.85
CA PRO A 83 12.30 -9.02 -6.91
C PRO A 83 13.13 -7.83 -6.41
N ASN A 84 14.38 -7.69 -6.88
CA ASN A 84 15.29 -6.65 -6.44
C ASN A 84 15.06 -5.29 -7.15
N SER A 85 13.88 -4.74 -6.88
CA SER A 85 13.31 -3.53 -7.47
C SER A 85 14.10 -2.27 -7.12
N LYS A 86 14.13 -1.27 -8.01
CA LYS A 86 14.81 0.01 -7.78
C LYS A 86 13.91 0.90 -6.94
N VAL A 87 14.48 1.52 -5.91
CA VAL A 87 13.81 2.44 -5.01
C VAL A 87 14.69 3.66 -4.75
N VAL A 88 14.08 4.77 -4.40
CA VAL A 88 14.75 6.05 -4.14
C VAL A 88 14.68 6.33 -2.65
N LYS A 89 15.81 6.72 -2.06
CA LYS A 89 15.85 7.14 -0.66
C LYS A 89 15.12 8.46 -0.45
N VAL A 90 14.39 8.56 0.64
CA VAL A 90 13.78 9.83 1.05
C VAL A 90 14.80 10.61 1.89
N PRO A 91 15.26 11.79 1.44
CA PRO A 91 16.14 12.63 2.25
C PRO A 91 15.42 13.04 3.55
N ASP A 92 16.15 13.05 4.66
CA ASP A 92 15.65 13.32 6.03
C ASP A 92 14.79 12.22 6.69
N GLY A 93 14.84 10.99 6.17
CA GLY A 93 14.28 9.81 6.84
C GLY A 93 14.99 9.45 8.16
N PRO A 94 14.41 8.54 8.99
CA PRO A 94 15.01 8.19 10.27
C PRO A 94 16.40 7.54 10.13
N ARG A 95 17.28 7.76 11.12
CA ARG A 95 18.74 7.60 11.02
C ARG A 95 19.21 6.29 10.34
N TRP A 96 20.23 6.47 9.51
CA TRP A 96 20.76 5.54 8.52
C TRP A 96 21.88 4.61 9.06
N SER A 97 21.96 3.35 8.59
CA SER A 97 23.14 2.47 8.76
C SER A 97 24.13 2.63 7.59
N SER A 98 25.33 3.15 7.85
CA SER A 98 26.33 3.70 6.90
C SER A 98 26.81 2.80 5.73
N THR A 99 26.22 1.62 5.53
CA THR A 99 26.71 0.58 4.62
C THR A 99 26.09 0.59 3.20
N ILE A 100 24.94 1.24 2.98
CA ILE A 100 24.28 1.17 1.66
C ILE A 100 24.94 2.10 0.65
N ARG A 101 25.41 1.51 -0.44
CA ARG A 101 25.98 2.22 -1.60
C ARG A 101 24.89 3.04 -2.31
N ILE A 102 25.02 4.36 -2.25
CA ILE A 102 24.14 5.29 -2.96
C ILE A 102 24.72 5.53 -4.35
N GLN A 103 23.91 5.30 -5.39
CA GLN A 103 24.24 5.76 -6.74
C GLN A 103 23.77 7.21 -6.93
N ASN A 104 24.27 7.87 -7.97
CA ASN A 104 23.90 9.25 -8.30
C ASN A 104 22.37 9.45 -8.23
N GLY A 105 21.92 10.43 -7.44
CA GLY A 105 20.48 10.74 -7.29
C GLY A 105 19.74 10.00 -6.17
N GLY A 106 20.43 9.25 -5.30
CA GLY A 106 19.77 8.62 -4.13
C GLY A 106 19.10 7.27 -4.42
N GLU A 107 19.34 6.70 -5.60
CA GLU A 107 18.82 5.39 -6.00
C GLU A 107 19.53 4.25 -5.27
N CYS A 108 18.74 3.26 -4.87
CA CYS A 108 19.17 2.00 -4.26
C CYS A 108 18.21 0.88 -4.65
N ARG A 109 18.46 -0.34 -4.15
CA ARG A 109 17.59 -1.48 -4.41
C ARG A 109 16.95 -1.98 -3.12
N LEU A 110 15.80 -2.64 -3.27
CA LEU A 110 15.04 -3.14 -2.14
C LEU A 110 15.86 -4.12 -1.27
N LEU A 111 16.63 -5.02 -1.90
CA LEU A 111 17.43 -6.00 -1.17
C LEU A 111 18.71 -5.42 -0.55
N ASP A 112 19.04 -4.14 -0.82
CA ASP A 112 20.18 -3.49 -0.15
C ASP A 112 19.87 -3.23 1.34
N PHE A 113 18.60 -3.30 1.73
CA PHE A 113 18.12 -3.15 3.13
C PHE A 113 18.01 -4.48 3.87
N GLU A 114 18.26 -5.61 3.19
CA GLU A 114 18.20 -6.92 3.81
C GLU A 114 19.53 -7.26 4.50
N SER A 115 19.47 -7.57 5.80
CA SER A 115 20.60 -8.15 6.52
C SER A 115 20.61 -9.67 6.32
N SER A 116 21.79 -10.30 6.25
CA SER A 116 21.91 -11.75 6.04
C SER A 116 21.25 -12.60 7.14
N ASP A 117 21.19 -12.07 8.36
CA ASP A 117 20.78 -12.82 9.56
C ASP A 117 19.39 -12.44 10.07
N ARG A 118 18.73 -11.45 9.44
CA ARG A 118 17.46 -10.87 9.92
C ARG A 118 16.45 -10.78 8.79
N PRO A 119 15.15 -11.04 9.05
CA PRO A 119 14.13 -10.87 8.04
C PRO A 119 13.85 -9.38 7.82
N LEU A 120 13.66 -9.00 6.57
CA LEU A 120 13.26 -7.67 6.16
C LEU A 120 11.74 -7.65 5.93
N VAL A 121 11.01 -6.95 6.80
CA VAL A 121 9.59 -6.68 6.63
C VAL A 121 9.44 -5.46 5.72
N VAL A 122 8.92 -5.69 4.52
CA VAL A 122 8.66 -4.64 3.54
C VAL A 122 7.18 -4.32 3.52
N ASN A 123 6.83 -3.10 3.89
CA ASN A 123 5.47 -2.60 3.86
C ASN A 123 5.34 -1.58 2.74
N PHE A 124 4.40 -1.77 1.83
CA PHE A 124 4.14 -0.88 0.70
C PHE A 124 2.83 -0.14 0.95
N GLY A 125 2.82 1.17 0.75
CA GLY A 125 1.62 1.98 0.92
C GLY A 125 1.81 3.45 0.50
N SER A 126 0.74 4.22 0.59
CA SER A 126 0.71 5.64 0.26
C SER A 126 -0.03 6.45 1.33
N ALA A 127 0.00 7.78 1.25
CA ALA A 127 -0.60 8.63 2.29
C ALA A 127 -2.12 8.77 2.15
N THR A 128 -2.66 8.52 0.97
CA THR A 128 -4.10 8.41 0.80
C THR A 128 -4.61 7.08 1.38
N PRO A 129 -5.84 7.03 1.93
CA PRO A 129 -6.42 5.82 2.53
C PRO A 129 -6.35 4.59 1.59
N PRO A 130 -6.46 3.35 2.12
CA PRO A 130 -6.70 2.97 3.51
C PRO A 130 -5.44 2.74 4.36
N PHE A 131 -4.26 2.75 3.74
CA PHE A 131 -2.99 2.37 4.38
C PHE A 131 -2.69 3.12 5.68
N ILE A 132 -2.98 4.41 5.72
CA ILE A 132 -2.74 5.26 6.89
C ILE A 132 -3.46 4.80 8.17
N SER A 133 -4.57 4.07 8.04
CA SER A 133 -5.29 3.52 9.20
C SER A 133 -4.54 2.36 9.86
N HIS A 134 -3.65 1.70 9.12
CA HIS A 134 -2.83 0.60 9.60
C HIS A 134 -1.44 1.03 10.07
N LEU A 135 -1.01 2.26 9.78
CA LEU A 135 0.30 2.76 10.20
C LEU A 135 0.52 2.72 11.72
N PRO A 136 -0.43 3.08 12.60
CA PRO A 136 -0.23 2.94 14.04
C PRO A 136 0.08 1.49 14.48
N ALA A 137 -0.62 0.51 13.90
CA ALA A 137 -0.36 -0.90 14.17
C ALA A 137 1.00 -1.37 13.61
N PHE A 138 1.41 -0.83 12.45
CA PHE A 138 2.73 -1.09 11.89
C PHE A 138 3.84 -0.49 12.76
N ARG A 139 3.67 0.72 13.29
CA ARG A 139 4.63 1.34 14.21
C ARG A 139 4.86 0.50 15.45
N GLN A 140 3.78 0.01 16.07
CA GLN A 140 3.88 -0.89 17.21
C GLN A 140 4.62 -2.18 16.83
N LEU A 141 4.37 -2.73 15.64
CA LEU A 141 5.10 -3.90 15.14
C LEU A 141 6.61 -3.63 15.02
N VAL A 142 7.00 -2.45 14.52
CA VAL A 142 8.41 -2.05 14.46
C VAL A 142 9.00 -1.94 15.86
N GLU A 143 8.31 -1.30 16.80
CA GLU A 143 8.79 -1.14 18.18
C GLU A 143 9.02 -2.50 18.85
N ASP A 144 8.09 -3.45 18.69
CA ASP A 144 8.14 -4.76 19.33
C ASP A 144 9.23 -5.69 18.76
N PHE A 145 9.51 -5.61 17.45
CA PHE A 145 10.37 -6.58 16.74
C PHE A 145 11.63 -5.97 16.10
N SER A 146 11.89 -4.67 16.30
CA SER A 146 13.08 -4.00 15.73
C SER A 146 14.42 -4.59 16.15
N ASP A 147 14.45 -5.41 17.20
CA ASP A 147 15.65 -6.08 17.67
C ASP A 147 15.89 -7.45 16.99
N VAL A 148 14.93 -7.99 16.24
CA VAL A 148 15.04 -9.25 15.49
C VAL A 148 14.80 -9.12 13.98
N ALA A 149 14.03 -8.13 13.55
CA ALA A 149 13.70 -7.88 12.15
C ALA A 149 14.07 -6.46 11.71
N ASP A 150 14.32 -6.30 10.42
CA ASP A 150 14.52 -5.00 9.78
C ASP A 150 13.20 -4.55 9.14
N PHE A 151 12.92 -3.25 9.16
CA PHE A 151 11.64 -2.71 8.68
C PHE A 151 11.86 -1.65 7.60
N LEU A 152 11.18 -1.84 6.47
CA LEU A 152 11.22 -0.94 5.33
C LEU A 152 9.80 -0.56 4.92
N LEU A 153 9.52 0.74 4.90
CA LEU A 153 8.32 1.31 4.30
C LEU A 153 8.67 1.81 2.90
N VAL A 154 7.97 1.29 1.89
CA VAL A 154 8.08 1.71 0.50
C VAL A 154 6.86 2.54 0.14
N TYR A 155 7.10 3.84 -0.06
CA TYR A 155 6.08 4.79 -0.48
C TYR A 155 5.81 4.65 -1.97
N ILE A 156 4.58 4.28 -2.33
CA ILE A 156 4.15 4.05 -3.72
C ILE A 156 3.27 5.20 -4.22
N ASP A 157 2.77 5.07 -5.45
CA ASP A 157 1.79 6.02 -5.99
C ASP A 157 0.51 6.06 -5.15
N GLU A 158 -0.16 7.22 -5.15
CA GLU A 158 -1.35 7.41 -4.32
C GLU A 158 -2.47 6.44 -4.71
N ALA A 159 -3.02 5.77 -3.70
CA ALA A 159 -4.19 4.91 -3.83
C ALA A 159 -5.42 5.70 -4.31
N HIS A 160 -5.64 6.88 -3.74
CA HIS A 160 -6.79 7.75 -4.01
C HIS A 160 -6.36 9.21 -4.22
N PRO A 161 -5.74 9.53 -5.38
CA PRO A 161 -5.31 10.88 -5.68
C PRO A 161 -6.51 11.81 -5.86
N SER A 162 -6.34 13.09 -5.49
CA SER A 162 -7.42 14.08 -5.48
C SER A 162 -7.90 14.54 -6.85
N ASP A 163 -7.08 14.34 -7.87
CA ASP A 163 -7.40 14.53 -9.30
C ASP A 163 -7.92 13.23 -9.96
N GLY A 164 -8.15 12.17 -9.19
CA GLY A 164 -8.63 10.87 -9.67
C GLY A 164 -9.86 10.35 -8.93
N TRP A 165 -9.81 9.06 -8.55
CA TRP A 165 -10.87 8.42 -7.78
C TRP A 165 -10.67 8.65 -6.29
N VAL A 166 -11.29 9.71 -5.78
CA VAL A 166 -11.14 10.19 -4.40
C VAL A 166 -11.86 9.27 -3.42
N ALA A 167 -11.17 8.85 -2.36
CA ALA A 167 -11.77 8.10 -1.27
C ALA A 167 -12.67 9.00 -0.40
N PRO A 168 -13.73 8.44 0.21
CA PRO A 168 -14.45 9.14 1.27
C PRO A 168 -13.49 9.43 2.45
N PRO A 169 -13.79 10.45 3.28
CA PRO A 169 -13.01 10.72 4.47
C PRO A 169 -12.96 9.48 5.38
N MET A 170 -11.76 8.97 5.62
CA MET A 170 -11.50 7.78 6.45
C MET A 170 -10.67 8.20 7.65
N GLY A 171 -11.34 8.48 8.77
CA GLY A 171 -10.68 8.91 10.01
C GLY A 171 -10.31 10.40 10.05
N PRO A 172 -9.59 10.83 11.10
CA PRO A 172 -9.28 12.25 11.34
C PRO A 172 -8.20 12.82 10.41
N CYS A 173 -7.45 11.97 9.70
CA CYS A 173 -6.32 12.38 8.87
C CYS A 173 -6.70 12.25 7.39
N SER A 174 -6.87 13.38 6.71
CA SER A 174 -7.14 13.42 5.28
C SER A 174 -5.97 14.06 4.54
N PHE A 175 -5.03 13.25 4.08
CA PHE A 175 -4.07 13.72 3.10
C PHE A 175 -4.76 13.93 1.76
N ASN A 176 -4.48 15.06 1.13
CA ASN A 176 -5.00 15.42 -0.17
C ASN A 176 -3.81 15.64 -1.11
N PHE A 177 -3.39 14.56 -1.77
CA PHE A 177 -2.33 14.58 -2.77
C PHE A 177 -2.92 14.30 -4.14
N ARG A 178 -2.42 15.01 -5.16
CA ARG A 178 -2.67 14.65 -6.56
C ARG A 178 -1.77 13.49 -6.95
N LYS A 179 -2.05 12.87 -8.09
CA LYS A 179 -1.14 11.89 -8.66
C LYS A 179 0.23 12.54 -8.93
N HIS A 180 1.28 11.93 -8.39
CA HIS A 180 2.65 12.43 -8.53
C HIS A 180 3.07 12.50 -9.99
N GLN A 181 3.52 13.67 -10.45
CA GLN A 181 4.03 13.87 -11.81
C GLN A 181 5.55 13.69 -11.90
N ASN A 182 6.24 13.82 -10.78
CA ASN A 182 7.68 13.71 -10.69
C ASN A 182 8.09 13.12 -9.32
N LEU A 183 9.37 12.75 -9.22
CA LEU A 183 9.93 12.12 -8.02
C LEU A 183 9.90 13.05 -6.81
N GLU A 184 10.12 14.35 -6.99
CA GLU A 184 10.14 15.33 -5.89
C GLU A 184 8.78 15.42 -5.19
N GLU A 185 7.68 15.42 -5.94
CA GLU A 185 6.33 15.38 -5.40
C GLU A 185 6.10 14.12 -4.57
N ARG A 186 6.53 12.96 -5.07
CA ARG A 186 6.42 11.68 -4.36
C ARG A 186 7.25 11.66 -3.07
N LEU A 187 8.49 12.15 -3.12
CA LEU A 187 9.35 12.28 -1.95
C LEU A 187 8.76 13.28 -0.94
N GLY A 188 8.18 14.37 -1.41
CA GLY A 188 7.48 15.36 -0.58
C GLY A 188 6.27 14.76 0.15
N ALA A 189 5.47 13.93 -0.52
CA ALA A 189 4.34 13.24 0.08
C ALA A 189 4.79 12.18 1.11
N ALA A 190 5.86 11.44 0.81
CA ALA A 190 6.48 10.49 1.73
C ALA A 190 7.03 11.14 3.01
N ARG A 191 7.64 12.33 2.89
CA ARG A 191 8.11 13.13 4.05
C ARG A 191 6.94 13.57 4.92
N LYS A 192 5.89 14.13 4.33
CA LYS A 192 4.67 14.53 5.05
C LYS A 192 4.02 13.37 5.81
N LEU A 193 4.02 12.17 5.21
CA LEU A 193 3.54 10.97 5.89
C LEU A 193 4.37 10.68 7.15
N THR A 194 5.69 10.71 7.03
CA THR A 194 6.61 10.41 8.13
C THR A 194 6.54 11.45 9.26
N GLU A 195 6.46 12.73 8.91
CA GLU A 195 6.30 13.81 9.89
C GLU A 195 5.01 13.64 10.70
N HIS A 196 3.91 13.41 10.02
CA HIS A 196 2.59 13.28 10.65
C HIS A 196 2.48 12.03 11.52
N PHE A 197 2.99 10.89 11.06
CA PHE A 197 2.90 9.61 11.78
C PHE A 197 4.14 9.31 12.61
N SER A 198 5.15 10.18 12.69
CA SER A 198 6.37 10.02 13.50
C SER A 198 6.91 8.58 13.49
N LEU A 199 7.30 8.06 12.32
CA LEU A 199 7.76 6.67 12.19
C LEU A 199 8.97 6.40 13.11
N PRO A 200 9.05 5.21 13.75
CA PRO A 200 10.17 4.85 14.60
C PRO A 200 11.51 4.92 13.84
N PRO A 201 12.62 5.28 14.52
CA PRO A 201 13.91 5.42 13.87
C PRO A 201 14.45 4.12 13.24
N GLN A 202 13.94 2.97 13.68
CA GLN A 202 14.28 1.66 13.15
C GLN A 202 13.55 1.34 11.83
N CYS A 203 12.51 2.09 11.47
CA CYS A 203 11.82 1.94 10.20
C CYS A 203 12.45 2.84 9.14
N GLN A 204 13.02 2.23 8.11
CA GLN A 204 13.54 2.96 6.97
C GLN A 204 12.38 3.35 6.02
N LEU A 205 12.46 4.54 5.43
CA LEU A 205 11.50 5.00 4.41
C LEU A 205 12.21 5.19 3.07
N VAL A 206 11.67 4.55 2.04
CA VAL A 206 12.05 4.75 0.64
C VAL A 206 10.82 5.03 -0.19
N ALA A 207 10.99 5.63 -1.36
CA ALA A 207 9.93 5.80 -2.35
C ALA A 207 10.19 4.89 -3.56
N ASP A 208 9.13 4.40 -4.19
CA ASP A 208 9.24 3.74 -5.48
C ASP A 208 9.66 4.74 -6.57
N CYS A 209 10.35 4.28 -7.59
CA CYS A 209 10.70 5.08 -8.76
C CYS A 209 9.44 5.48 -9.54
N MET A 210 9.52 6.54 -10.35
CA MET A 210 8.36 7.02 -11.14
C MET A 210 7.89 6.01 -12.21
N ASP A 211 8.72 5.01 -12.55
CA ASP A 211 8.34 3.86 -13.39
C ASP A 211 7.48 2.82 -12.64
N ASN A 212 7.23 3.02 -11.33
CA ASN A 212 6.46 2.16 -10.44
C ASN A 212 6.97 0.70 -10.44
N ASN A 213 8.27 0.50 -10.62
CA ASN A 213 8.83 -0.83 -10.80
C ASN A 213 8.60 -1.74 -9.57
N ALA A 214 8.72 -1.21 -8.35
CA ALA A 214 8.51 -2.02 -7.14
C ALA A 214 7.02 -2.34 -6.97
N ASN A 215 6.16 -1.36 -7.22
CA ASN A 215 4.71 -1.52 -7.24
C ASN A 215 4.27 -2.65 -8.20
N VAL A 216 4.81 -2.68 -9.42
CA VAL A 216 4.52 -3.70 -10.43
C VAL A 216 5.10 -5.06 -10.05
N ALA A 217 6.36 -5.11 -9.62
CA ALA A 217 7.02 -6.37 -9.27
C ALA A 217 6.33 -7.08 -8.10
N TYR A 218 5.89 -6.32 -7.10
CA TYR A 218 5.22 -6.85 -5.90
C TYR A 218 3.70 -6.91 -6.02
N GLY A 219 3.10 -6.37 -7.09
CA GLY A 219 1.66 -6.41 -7.33
C GLY A 219 0.86 -5.53 -6.35
N VAL A 220 1.35 -4.33 -6.02
CA VAL A 220 0.81 -3.52 -4.92
C VAL A 220 -0.27 -2.57 -5.42
N SER A 221 -1.54 -2.96 -5.30
CA SER A 221 -2.64 -2.12 -5.80
C SER A 221 -3.06 -0.95 -4.90
N TYR A 222 -2.76 -1.03 -3.60
CA TYR A 222 -3.11 -0.02 -2.60
C TYR A 222 -2.09 -0.07 -1.47
N GLU A 223 -1.95 -1.27 -0.92
CA GLU A 223 -1.04 -1.62 0.15
C GLU A 223 -0.73 -3.11 0.06
N ARG A 224 0.44 -3.48 0.55
CA ARG A 224 0.88 -4.88 0.66
C ARG A 224 2.02 -4.95 1.66
N VAL A 225 2.08 -6.04 2.40
CA VAL A 225 3.23 -6.32 3.26
C VAL A 225 3.81 -7.68 2.87
N CYS A 226 5.12 -7.79 2.86
CA CYS A 226 5.83 -9.05 2.66
C CYS A 226 7.04 -9.14 3.58
N ILE A 227 7.53 -10.35 3.81
CA ILE A 227 8.76 -10.60 4.55
C ILE A 227 9.74 -11.25 3.59
N VAL A 228 10.90 -10.63 3.47
CA VAL A 228 12.04 -11.14 2.71
C VAL A 228 13.07 -11.68 3.69
N GLN A 229 13.57 -12.88 3.42
CA GLN A 229 14.65 -13.48 4.19
C GLN A 229 15.52 -14.32 3.27
N GLN A 230 16.84 -14.14 3.38
CA GLN A 230 17.83 -14.79 2.50
C GLN A 230 17.50 -14.58 1.01
N LYS A 231 17.12 -13.36 0.62
CA LYS A 231 16.69 -12.96 -0.72
C LYS A 231 15.46 -13.69 -1.25
N LYS A 232 14.71 -14.38 -0.39
CA LYS A 232 13.50 -15.11 -0.75
C LYS A 232 12.29 -14.57 -0.01
N ILE A 233 11.12 -14.74 -0.60
CA ILE A 233 9.85 -14.32 0.00
C ILE A 233 9.42 -15.36 1.03
N ALA A 234 9.60 -15.04 2.30
CA ALA A 234 9.19 -15.89 3.42
C ALA A 234 7.69 -15.73 3.75
N TYR A 235 7.15 -14.54 3.52
CA TYR A 235 5.72 -14.25 3.64
C TYR A 235 5.30 -13.25 2.56
N LEU A 236 4.13 -13.49 1.96
CA LEU A 236 3.52 -12.60 0.97
C LEU A 236 2.08 -12.30 1.38
N GLY A 237 1.82 -11.06 1.77
CA GLY A 237 0.48 -10.58 2.08
C GLY A 237 -0.43 -10.60 0.84
N GLY A 238 -1.72 -10.80 1.09
CA GLY A 238 -2.72 -10.81 0.03
C GLY A 238 -2.93 -9.44 -0.63
N LYS A 239 -3.82 -9.41 -1.63
CA LYS A 239 -4.16 -8.18 -2.34
C LYS A 239 -4.86 -7.17 -1.42
N GLY A 240 -4.26 -5.99 -1.29
CA GLY A 240 -4.89 -4.86 -0.61
C GLY A 240 -6.18 -4.35 -1.32
N PRO A 241 -7.07 -3.68 -0.59
CA PRO A 241 -6.95 -3.40 0.85
C PRO A 241 -7.49 -4.55 1.73
N PHE A 242 -8.36 -5.42 1.19
CA PHE A 242 -9.10 -6.40 1.99
C PHE A 242 -8.26 -7.53 2.60
N PHE A 243 -7.15 -7.90 1.97
CA PHE A 243 -6.27 -8.97 2.44
C PHE A 243 -4.93 -8.45 2.98
N TYR A 244 -4.83 -7.15 3.25
CA TYR A 244 -3.72 -6.59 3.99
C TYR A 244 -3.90 -6.89 5.49
N ASN A 245 -2.94 -7.59 6.07
CA ASN A 245 -3.05 -8.02 7.46
C ASN A 245 -1.68 -8.02 8.17
N LEU A 246 -1.51 -7.08 9.10
CA LEU A 246 -0.33 -7.01 9.96
C LEU A 246 -0.33 -8.05 11.09
N LYS A 247 -1.48 -8.65 11.42
CA LYS A 247 -1.55 -9.71 12.43
C LYS A 247 -0.83 -10.97 11.94
N ASP A 248 -0.95 -11.29 10.66
CA ASP A 248 -0.27 -12.44 10.07
C ASP A 248 1.26 -12.24 10.07
N VAL A 249 1.72 -11.01 9.82
CA VAL A 249 3.13 -10.63 9.92
C VAL A 249 3.63 -10.77 11.35
N ARG A 250 2.87 -10.26 12.33
CA ARG A 250 3.18 -10.44 13.76
C ARG A 250 3.27 -11.91 14.12
N GLN A 251 2.28 -12.71 13.74
CA GLN A 251 2.26 -14.14 14.01
C GLN A 251 3.46 -14.85 13.40
N TRP A 252 3.85 -14.50 12.18
CA TRP A 252 5.04 -15.05 11.53
C TRP A 252 6.32 -14.72 12.31
N LEU A 253 6.46 -13.47 12.77
CA LEU A 253 7.60 -13.01 13.58
C LEU A 253 7.63 -13.70 14.96
N GLU A 254 6.48 -13.83 15.62
CA GLU A 254 6.35 -14.51 16.91
C GLU A 254 6.69 -16.00 16.82
N GLN A 255 6.28 -16.66 15.72
CA GLN A 255 6.59 -18.07 15.47
C GLN A 255 8.08 -18.29 15.19
N SER A 256 8.73 -17.34 14.51
CA SER A 256 10.12 -17.46 14.09
C SER A 256 11.12 -17.02 15.16
N TYR A 257 10.78 -16.03 15.98
CA TYR A 257 11.70 -15.37 16.93
C TYR A 257 11.17 -15.32 18.38
N GLY A 258 10.03 -15.94 18.65
CA GLY A 258 9.39 -15.95 19.98
C GLY A 258 8.42 -14.79 20.20
N ARG A 259 7.51 -14.98 21.16
CA ARG A 259 6.50 -13.99 21.52
C ARG A 259 7.14 -12.83 22.27
N ARG A 260 6.74 -11.61 21.91
CA ARG A 260 7.20 -10.36 22.51
C ARG A 260 6.03 -9.55 23.03
#